data_AF-A0AAV8ZTQ5-F1
#
_entry.id   AF-A0AAV8ZTQ5-F1
#
_cell.length_a   1.000
_cell.length_b   1.000
_cell.length_c   1.000
_cell.angle_alpha   90.00
_cell.angle_beta   90.00
_cell.angle_gamma   90.00
#
_symmetry.space_group_name_H-M   'P 1'
#
loop_
_entity.id
_entity.type
_entity.pdbx_description
1 polymer ?
#
loop_
_entity_poly.entity_id
_entity_poly.type
_entity_poly.pdbx_seq_one_letter_code
_entity_poly.pdbx_strand_id
1 'polypeptide(L)'
;MATRRCFGAARSSDIITDLLLRFGPVLQAFHSQILSALLPQLCSQRQAVRKRTISACSNLVLSCNNTLYEKLIDHLFDGLMSDQNNSQVRTYVQCVAAVW
;
A
#
# COMPACT_ATOMS: atom_id res chain seq x y z
N MET A 1 8.21 18.82 -21.33
CA MET A 1 6.90 18.41 -21.89
C MET A 1 6.59 17.00 -21.44
N ALA A 2 5.93 16.81 -20.28
CA ALA A 2 5.38 15.51 -19.84
C ALA A 2 4.39 15.70 -18.67
N THR A 3 3.40 16.57 -18.84
CA THR A 3 2.29 16.76 -17.91
C THR A 3 1.13 15.85 -18.34
N ARG A 4 1.18 14.53 -18.09
CA ARG A 4 0.01 13.67 -18.31
C ARG A 4 -0.09 12.52 -17.30
N ARG A 5 -1.27 12.45 -16.66
CA ARG A 5 -1.90 11.32 -15.93
C ARG A 5 -1.59 11.16 -14.42
N CYS A 6 -2.04 12.11 -13.60
CA CYS A 6 -2.28 11.86 -12.17
C CYS A 6 -3.76 11.89 -11.76
N PHE A 7 -4.71 12.05 -12.69
CA PHE A 7 -6.13 12.18 -12.32
C PHE A 7 -6.87 10.84 -12.13
N GLY A 8 -6.27 9.70 -12.48
CA GLY A 8 -6.93 8.38 -12.44
C GLY A 8 -6.64 7.49 -11.21
N ALA A 9 -5.45 7.58 -10.61
CA ALA A 9 -5.02 6.61 -9.59
C ALA A 9 -5.69 6.77 -8.22
N ALA A 10 -6.22 7.97 -7.92
CA ALA A 10 -6.73 8.29 -6.58
C ALA A 10 -8.03 7.53 -6.23
N ARG A 11 -9.01 7.43 -7.14
CA ARG A 11 -10.28 6.73 -6.88
C ARG A 11 -10.14 5.21 -6.85
N SER A 12 -9.18 4.67 -7.59
CA SER A 12 -9.03 3.21 -7.68
C SER A 12 -8.62 2.60 -6.35
N SER A 13 -7.79 3.29 -5.56
CA SER A 13 -7.37 2.77 -4.25
C SER A 13 -8.56 2.65 -3.29
N ASP A 14 -9.52 3.59 -3.32
CA ASP A 14 -10.70 3.55 -2.45
C ASP A 14 -11.61 2.35 -2.79
N ILE A 15 -11.77 2.04 -4.08
CA ILE A 15 -12.52 0.87 -4.56
C ILE A 15 -11.83 -0.43 -4.14
N ILE A 16 -10.49 -0.49 -4.22
CA ILE A 16 -9.73 -1.67 -3.79
C ILE A 16 -9.86 -1.87 -2.28
N THR A 17 -9.83 -0.79 -1.50
CA THR A 17 -10.03 -0.82 -0.04
C THR A 17 -11.40 -1.39 0.33
N ASP A 18 -12.47 -0.96 -0.34
CA ASP A 18 -13.84 -1.48 -0.13
C ASP A 18 -13.99 -2.95 -0.57
N LEU A 19 -13.39 -3.31 -1.71
CA LEU A 19 -13.36 -4.68 -2.20
C LEU A 19 -12.62 -5.61 -1.25
N LEU A 20 -11.48 -5.20 -0.68
CA LEU A 20 -10.72 -5.99 0.28
C LEU A 20 -11.49 -6.19 1.59
N LEU A 21 -12.15 -5.15 2.11
CA LEU A 21 -12.98 -5.26 3.31
C LEU A 21 -14.13 -6.24 3.14
N ARG A 22 -14.74 -6.28 1.95
CA ARG A 22 -15.95 -7.07 1.70
C ARG A 22 -15.69 -8.46 1.13
N PHE A 23 -14.62 -8.61 0.35
CA PHE A 23 -14.31 -9.83 -0.42
C PHE A 23 -12.89 -10.34 -0.20
N GLY A 24 -12.19 -9.91 0.85
CA GLY A 24 -10.82 -10.33 1.17
C GLY A 24 -10.56 -11.85 1.04
N PRO A 25 -11.39 -12.73 1.63
CA PRO A 25 -11.21 -14.17 1.49
C PRO A 25 -11.38 -14.70 0.05
N VAL A 26 -12.24 -14.05 -0.76
CA VAL A 26 -12.53 -14.45 -2.14
C VAL A 26 -11.42 -13.98 -3.10
N LEU A 27 -10.72 -12.90 -2.74
CA LEU A 27 -9.67 -12.27 -3.54
C LEU A 27 -8.27 -12.84 -3.26
N GLN A 28 -8.15 -13.93 -2.52
CA GLN A 28 -6.86 -14.50 -2.10
C GLN A 28 -5.89 -14.75 -3.27
N ALA A 29 -6.41 -15.18 -4.43
CA ALA A 29 -5.61 -15.38 -5.65
C ALA A 29 -5.00 -14.07 -6.21
N PHE A 30 -5.61 -12.93 -5.92
CA PHE A 30 -5.19 -11.61 -6.41
C PHE A 30 -4.36 -10.82 -5.39
N HIS A 31 -4.30 -11.25 -4.13
CA HIS A 31 -3.58 -10.51 -3.07
C HIS A 31 -2.12 -10.22 -3.44
N SER A 32 -1.43 -11.15 -4.10
CA SER A 32 -0.05 -10.92 -4.56
C SER A 32 0.05 -9.81 -5.62
N GLN A 33 -0.91 -9.75 -6.55
CA GLN A 33 -0.94 -8.71 -7.59
C GLN A 33 -1.32 -7.36 -6.99
N ILE A 34 -2.28 -7.34 -6.06
CA ILE A 34 -2.71 -6.14 -5.34
C ILE A 34 -1.54 -5.56 -4.53
N LEU A 35 -0.83 -6.39 -3.76
CA LEU A 35 0.34 -5.96 -2.98
C LEU A 35 1.40 -5.34 -3.89
N SER A 36 1.72 -6.00 -5.01
CA SER A 36 2.71 -5.51 -5.98
C SER A 36 2.32 -4.15 -6.59
N ALA A 37 1.03 -3.88 -6.74
CA ALA A 37 0.53 -2.60 -7.22
C ALA A 37 0.50 -1.51 -6.13
N LEU A 38 0.29 -1.88 -4.86
CA LEU A 38 0.23 -0.95 -3.73
C LEU A 38 1.60 -0.47 -3.26
N LEU A 39 2.60 -1.34 -3.20
CA LEU A 39 3.96 -1.00 -2.73
C LEU A 39 4.56 0.26 -3.38
N PRO A 40 4.58 0.42 -4.72
CA PRO A 40 5.12 1.64 -5.33
C PRO A 40 4.29 2.90 -5.05
N GLN A 41 3.01 2.76 -4.68
CA GLN A 41 2.15 3.90 -4.34
C GLN A 41 2.49 4.51 -2.97
N LEU A 42 3.15 3.75 -2.08
CA LEU A 42 3.68 4.28 -0.82
C LEU A 42 4.76 5.35 -1.06
N CYS A 43 5.48 5.29 -2.18
CA CYS A 43 6.49 6.28 -2.53
C CYS A 43 5.94 7.49 -3.32
N SER A 44 4.64 7.52 -3.60
CA SER A 44 4.01 8.58 -4.42
C SER A 44 4.25 9.98 -3.84
N GLN A 45 4.56 10.97 -4.67
CA GLN A 45 4.74 12.36 -4.20
C GLN A 45 3.45 12.95 -3.59
N ARG A 46 2.28 12.41 -3.95
CA ARG A 46 0.98 12.91 -3.49
C ARG A 46 0.61 12.26 -2.14
N GLN A 47 0.56 13.07 -1.07
CA GLN A 47 0.23 12.58 0.27
C GLN A 47 -1.12 11.84 0.34
N ALA A 48 -2.13 12.32 -0.41
CA ALA A 48 -3.44 11.68 -0.45
C ALA A 48 -3.39 10.26 -1.00
N VAL A 49 -2.51 9.99 -1.96
CA VAL A 49 -2.30 8.64 -2.51
C VAL A 49 -1.67 7.75 -1.44
N ARG A 50 -0.58 8.23 -0.81
CA ARG A 50 0.11 7.48 0.26
C ARG A 50 -0.83 7.09 1.41
N LYS A 51 -1.66 8.02 1.89
CA LYS A 51 -2.64 7.74 2.96
C LYS A 51 -3.66 6.66 2.57
N ARG A 52 -4.15 6.69 1.33
CA ARG A 52 -5.10 5.67 0.83
C ARG A 52 -4.43 4.32 0.66
N THR A 53 -3.20 4.30 0.15
CA THR A 53 -2.39 3.09 0.04
C THR A 53 -2.15 2.45 1.40
N ILE A 54 -1.83 3.25 2.43
CA ILE A 54 -1.69 2.74 3.82
C ILE A 54 -2.98 2.04 4.28
N SER A 55 -4.14 2.66 4.07
CA SER A 55 -5.43 2.06 4.41
C SER A 55 -5.72 0.78 3.62
N ALA A 56 -5.39 0.74 2.32
CA ALA A 56 -5.54 -0.45 1.49
C ALA A 56 -4.62 -1.59 1.96
N CYS A 57 -3.37 -1.29 2.34
CA CYS A 57 -2.44 -2.27 2.90
C CYS A 57 -2.94 -2.83 4.23
N SER A 58 -3.42 -1.99 5.15
CA SER A 58 -4.01 -2.41 6.43
C SER A 58 -5.16 -3.41 6.20
N ASN A 59 -6.08 -3.09 5.27
CA ASN A 59 -7.20 -3.97 4.94
C ASN A 59 -6.76 -5.26 4.23
N LEU A 60 -5.74 -5.21 3.38
CA LEU A 60 -5.18 -6.40 2.73
C LEU A 60 -4.63 -7.38 3.77
N VAL A 61 -3.96 -6.87 4.80
CA VAL A 61 -3.34 -7.71 5.84
C VAL A 61 -4.37 -8.52 6.62
N LEU A 62 -5.60 -8.03 6.79
CA LEU A 62 -6.69 -8.73 7.48
C LEU A 62 -7.07 -10.08 6.85
N SER A 63 -6.71 -10.33 5.59
CA SER A 63 -7.09 -11.56 4.86
C SER A 63 -5.96 -12.17 4.03
N CYS A 64 -4.76 -11.60 4.08
CA CYS A 64 -3.61 -12.14 3.35
C CYS A 64 -2.99 -13.35 4.06
N ASN A 65 -2.16 -14.11 3.34
CA ASN A 65 -1.40 -15.20 3.95
C ASN A 65 -0.10 -14.67 4.58
N ASN A 66 0.51 -15.46 5.47
CA ASN A 66 1.74 -15.08 6.16
C ASN A 66 2.87 -14.70 5.20
N THR A 67 3.03 -15.38 4.07
CA THR A 67 4.06 -15.07 3.08
C THR A 67 3.90 -13.66 2.46
N LEU A 68 2.68 -13.20 2.21
CA LEU A 68 2.45 -11.86 1.68
C LEU A 68 2.60 -10.79 2.79
N TYR A 69 2.21 -11.13 4.01
CA TYR A 69 2.44 -10.27 5.17
C TYR A 69 3.94 -10.05 5.40
N GLU A 70 4.74 -11.12 5.44
CA GLU A 70 6.20 -11.06 5.55
C GLU A 70 6.81 -10.18 4.46
N LYS A 71 6.42 -10.38 3.19
CA LYS A 71 6.88 -9.54 2.07
C LYS A 71 6.56 -8.05 2.24
N LEU A 72 5.39 -7.72 2.78
CA LEU A 72 5.02 -6.34 3.07
C LEU A 72 5.93 -5.77 4.16
N ILE A 73 6.11 -6.50 5.26
CA ILE A 73 6.96 -6.08 6.38
C ILE A 73 8.41 -5.90 5.95
N ASP A 74 8.97 -6.84 5.19
CA ASP A 74 10.34 -6.76 4.66
C ASP A 74 10.52 -5.50 3.80
N HIS A 75 9.59 -5.22 2.87
CA HIS A 75 9.65 -4.01 2.07
C HIS A 75 9.55 -2.73 2.92
N LEU A 76 8.72 -2.72 3.96
CA LEU A 76 8.60 -1.57 4.86
C LEU A 76 9.88 -1.37 5.67
N PHE A 77 10.49 -2.46 6.14
CA PHE A 77 11.74 -2.44 6.90
C PHE A 77 12.92 -1.98 6.05
N ASP A 78 13.08 -2.53 4.84
CA ASP A 78 14.10 -2.10 3.87
C ASP A 78 13.92 -0.61 3.51
N GLY A 79 12.67 -0.17 3.33
CA GLY A 79 12.34 1.22 3.06
C GLY A 79 12.69 2.19 4.22
N LEU A 80 12.64 1.71 5.46
CA LEU A 80 13.05 2.45 6.65
C LEU A 80 14.56 2.49 6.85
N MET A 81 15.26 1.41 6.48
CA MET A 81 16.72 1.31 6.58
C MET A 81 17.44 2.05 5.42
N SER A 82 16.77 2.24 4.29
CA SER A 82 17.28 3.04 3.18
C SER A 82 17.35 4.54 3.54
N ASP A 83 18.38 5.24 3.03
CA ASP A 83 18.52 6.70 3.14
C ASP A 83 17.41 7.43 2.37
N GLN A 84 16.25 7.58 3.02
CA GLN A 84 15.05 8.18 2.45
C GLN A 84 14.77 9.55 3.08
N ASN A 85 14.12 10.42 2.30
CA ASN A 85 13.66 11.71 2.80
C ASN A 85 12.71 11.54 4.00
N ASN A 86 12.77 12.46 4.97
CA ASN A 86 11.91 12.47 6.17
C ASN A 86 10.40 12.24 5.90
N SER A 87 9.89 12.67 4.73
CA SER A 87 8.49 12.46 4.36
C SER A 87 8.16 10.99 4.02
N GLN A 88 9.10 10.26 3.44
CA GLN A 88 8.95 8.84 3.09
C GLN A 88 9.08 7.97 4.34
N VAL A 89 10.05 8.26 5.20
CA VAL A 89 10.20 7.60 6.52
C VAL A 89 8.90 7.70 7.33
N ARG A 90 8.30 8.89 7.41
CA ARG A 90 6.99 9.08 8.06
C ARG A 90 5.89 8.22 7.44
N THR A 91 5.89 8.04 6.13
CA THR A 91 4.90 7.22 5.43
C THR A 91 5.08 5.74 5.79
N TYR A 92 6.31 5.22 5.79
CA TYR A 92 6.58 3.84 6.18
C TYR A 92 6.23 3.57 7.64
N VAL A 93 6.61 4.47 8.56
CA VAL A 93 6.21 4.37 9.98
C VAL A 93 4.68 4.34 10.13
N GLN A 94 3.96 5.22 9.41
CA GLN A 94 2.50 5.21 9.42
C GLN A 94 1.90 3.92 8.84
N CYS A 95 2.54 3.34 7.81
CA CYS A 95 2.11 2.09 7.22
C CYS A 95 2.30 0.91 8.18
N VAL A 96 3.46 0.81 8.83
CA VAL A 96 3.74 -0.20 9.85
C VAL A 96 2.73 -0.09 10.99
N ALA A 97 2.50 1.12 11.50
CA ALA A 97 1.56 1.38 12.59
C ALA A 97 0.08 1.12 12.23
N ALA A 98 -0.27 1.05 10.95
CA ALA A 98 -1.62 0.74 10.49
C ALA A 98 -1.83 -0.76 10.23
N VAL A 99 -0.74 -1.51 10.06
CA VAL A 99 -0.72 -2.94 9.76
C VAL A 99 -0.61 -3.78 11.05
N TRP A 100 -0.01 -3.21 12.08
CA TRP A 100 0.01 -3.73 13.45
C TRP A 100 -1.23 -3.30 14.23
#